data_AF-A0A7V9I449-F1
#
_entry.id   AF-A0A7V9I449-F1
#
_cell.length_a   1.000
_cell.length_b   1.000
_cell.length_c   1.000
_cell.angle_alpha   90.00
_cell.angle_beta   90.00
_cell.angle_gamma   90.00
#
_symmetry.space_group_name_H-M   'P 1'
#
loop_
_entity.id
_entity.type
_entity.pdbx_description
1 polymer ?
#
loop_
_entity_poly.entity_id
_entity_poly.type
_entity_poly.pdbx_seq_one_letter_code
_entity_poly.pdbx_strand_id
1 'polypeptide(L)'
;MTLWGALAGGLVGTVLLSTTVRLAQEIGVTRMDIPLLLGTAFTENRSRANLIGYGVHFVNGLVFSLVYAGVFEATGRAGWLFGAGLGLVHGLFAGGVLVNVLLPALHPRMGTSWTDASATPLLEPPGFLLLNYGRHTVLVTLLGHVAYGTIVGAFAAGL
;
A
#
# COMPACT_ATOMS: atom_id res chain seq x y z
N MET A 1 -20.97 13.38 -3.60
CA MET A 1 -19.60 12.91 -3.88
C MET A 1 -19.54 12.43 -5.32
N THR A 2 -18.36 12.30 -5.93
CA THR A 2 -18.22 11.79 -7.31
C THR A 2 -17.34 10.54 -7.35
N LEU A 3 -17.83 9.49 -8.02
CA LEU A 3 -17.07 8.26 -8.25
C LEU A 3 -15.80 8.52 -9.07
N TRP A 4 -15.90 9.35 -10.11
CA TRP A 4 -14.76 9.75 -10.93
C TRP A 4 -13.72 10.55 -10.14
N GLY A 5 -14.15 11.42 -9.22
CA GLY A 5 -13.25 12.09 -8.29
C GLY A 5 -12.53 11.10 -7.38
N ALA A 6 -13.23 10.12 -6.81
CA ALA A 6 -12.59 9.08 -5.99
C ALA A 6 -11.56 8.26 -6.78
N LEU A 7 -11.87 7.87 -8.03
CA LEU A 7 -10.94 7.15 -8.91
C LEU A 7 -9.72 7.99 -9.29
N ALA A 8 -9.93 9.25 -9.69
CA ALA A 8 -8.85 10.19 -10.02
C ALA A 8 -7.96 10.46 -8.79
N GLY A 9 -8.58 10.69 -7.63
CA GLY A 9 -7.87 10.84 -6.35
C GLY A 9 -7.12 9.56 -5.95
N GLY A 10 -7.68 8.38 -6.24
CA GLY A 10 -7.01 7.09 -6.03
C GLY A 10 -5.76 6.95 -6.89
N LEU A 11 -5.84 7.33 -8.16
CA LEU A 11 -4.68 7.34 -9.06
C LEU A 11 -3.60 8.32 -8.57
N VAL A 12 -3.98 9.59 -8.34
CA VAL A 12 -3.05 10.64 -7.87
C VAL A 12 -2.45 10.29 -6.51
N GLY A 13 -3.28 9.83 -5.58
CA GLY A 13 -2.84 9.39 -4.26
C GLY A 13 -1.86 8.23 -4.34
N THR A 14 -2.08 7.27 -5.25
CA THR A 14 -1.17 6.11 -5.41
C THR A 14 0.16 6.52 -6.01
N VAL A 15 0.15 7.45 -6.98
CA VAL A 15 1.39 8.07 -7.49
C VAL A 15 2.17 8.70 -6.34
N LEU A 16 1.52 9.56 -5.55
CA LEU A 16 2.14 10.25 -4.43
C LEU A 16 2.71 9.24 -3.42
N LEU A 17 1.92 8.28 -2.95
CA LEU A 17 2.34 7.27 -1.99
C LEU A 17 3.52 6.44 -2.52
N SER A 18 3.44 5.95 -3.76
CA SER A 18 4.50 5.15 -4.38
C SER A 18 5.81 5.94 -4.48
N THR A 19 5.74 7.21 -4.89
CA THR A 19 6.90 8.09 -4.96
C THR A 19 7.46 8.37 -3.56
N THR A 20 6.62 8.66 -2.56
CA THR A 20 7.06 8.91 -1.18
C THR A 20 7.79 7.70 -0.60
N VAL A 21 7.23 6.50 -0.75
CA VAL A 21 7.87 5.27 -0.26
C VAL A 21 9.18 5.02 -1.00
N ARG A 22 9.21 5.18 -2.33
CA ARG A 22 10.43 5.01 -3.12
C ARG A 22 11.51 6.01 -2.72
N LEU A 23 11.17 7.28 -2.54
CA LEU A 23 12.12 8.29 -2.07
C LEU A 23 12.64 7.95 -0.67
N ALA A 24 11.76 7.54 0.25
CA ALA A 24 12.15 7.12 1.59
C ALA A 24 13.09 5.91 1.57
N GLN A 25 12.92 5.00 0.60
CA GLN A 25 13.82 3.88 0.38
C GLN A 25 15.20 4.34 -0.09
N GLU A 26 15.27 5.20 -1.11
CA GLU A 26 16.53 5.69 -1.69
C GLU A 26 17.38 6.49 -0.69
N ILE A 27 16.75 7.22 0.23
CA ILE A 27 17.46 7.97 1.30
C ILE A 27 17.68 7.13 2.57
N GLY A 28 17.32 5.83 2.57
CA GLY A 28 17.61 4.89 3.65
C GLY A 28 16.68 4.97 4.87
N VAL A 29 15.53 5.62 4.79
CA VAL A 29 14.53 5.69 5.88
C VAL A 29 13.79 4.36 6.04
N THR A 30 13.54 3.65 4.94
CA THR A 30 12.94 2.31 4.93
C THR A 30 13.73 1.38 4.00
N ARG A 31 13.76 0.08 4.30
CA ARG A 31 14.26 -0.94 3.36
C ARG A 31 13.17 -1.48 2.45
N MET A 32 11.92 -1.11 2.70
CA MET A 32 10.76 -1.65 2.00
C MET A 32 10.76 -1.22 0.53
N ASP A 33 10.57 -2.19 -0.35
CA ASP A 33 10.37 -2.01 -1.78
C ASP A 33 8.99 -2.56 -2.15
N ILE A 34 7.96 -1.72 -2.15
CA ILE A 34 6.58 -2.18 -2.43
C ILE A 34 6.47 -2.87 -3.81
N PRO A 35 7.02 -2.29 -4.90
CA PRO A 35 7.02 -2.96 -6.20
C PRO A 35 7.66 -4.35 -6.14
N LEU A 36 8.81 -4.50 -5.50
CA LEU A 36 9.44 -5.82 -5.38
C LEU A 36 8.59 -6.77 -4.52
N LEU A 37 8.05 -6.28 -3.42
CA LEU A 37 7.22 -7.02 -2.47
C LEU A 37 5.94 -7.58 -3.12
N LEU A 38 5.33 -6.85 -4.05
CA LEU A 38 4.14 -7.31 -4.77
C LEU A 38 4.50 -8.10 -6.04
N GLY A 39 5.51 -7.64 -6.77
CA GLY A 39 5.87 -8.19 -8.07
C GLY A 39 6.57 -9.54 -8.02
N THR A 40 7.32 -9.81 -6.95
CA THR A 40 8.00 -11.11 -6.78
C THR A 40 7.05 -12.26 -6.48
N ALA A 41 5.76 -12.00 -6.26
CA ALA A 41 4.75 -13.04 -6.28
C ALA A 41 4.64 -13.70 -7.67
N PHE A 42 4.93 -12.95 -8.73
CA PHE A 42 4.74 -13.37 -10.12
C PHE A 42 6.04 -13.80 -10.82
N THR A 43 7.18 -13.22 -10.45
CA THR A 43 8.46 -13.50 -11.13
C THR A 43 9.68 -13.23 -10.26
N GLU A 44 10.75 -13.98 -10.48
CA GLU A 44 12.06 -13.79 -9.80
C GLU A 44 12.91 -12.72 -10.49
N ASN A 45 12.62 -12.41 -11.76
CA ASN A 45 13.35 -11.39 -12.48
C ASN A 45 13.02 -10.02 -11.87
N ARG A 46 14.01 -9.42 -11.19
CA ARG A 46 13.85 -8.17 -10.43
C ARG A 46 13.25 -7.02 -11.25
N SER A 47 13.69 -6.85 -12.49
CA SER A 47 13.17 -5.77 -13.37
C SER A 47 11.70 -5.98 -13.72
N ARG A 48 11.31 -7.21 -14.06
CA ARG A 48 9.91 -7.55 -14.34
C ARG A 48 9.05 -7.49 -13.08
N ALA A 49 9.57 -7.95 -11.94
CA ALA A 49 8.90 -7.86 -10.65
C ALA A 49 8.58 -6.40 -10.33
N ASN A 50 9.55 -5.48 -10.45
CA ASN A 50 9.27 -4.06 -10.21
C ASN A 50 8.16 -3.50 -11.11
N LEU A 51 8.20 -3.79 -12.42
CA LEU A 51 7.16 -3.33 -13.33
C LEU A 51 5.77 -3.87 -12.96
N ILE A 52 5.67 -5.18 -12.71
CA ILE A 52 4.42 -5.84 -12.33
C ILE A 52 3.94 -5.29 -10.98
N GLY A 53 4.83 -5.14 -10.02
CA GLY A 53 4.52 -4.66 -8.68
C GLY A 53 3.99 -3.24 -8.66
N TYR A 54 4.55 -2.33 -9.46
CA TYR A 54 3.95 -1.00 -9.66
C TYR A 54 2.53 -1.13 -10.24
N GLY A 55 2.33 -1.95 -11.27
CA GLY A 55 1.00 -2.20 -11.84
C GLY A 55 -0.01 -2.69 -10.79
N VAL A 56 0.36 -3.71 -10.01
CA VAL A 56 -0.46 -4.26 -8.94
C VAL A 56 -0.76 -3.21 -7.87
N HIS A 57 0.23 -2.40 -7.47
CA HIS A 57 0.02 -1.37 -6.47
C HIS A 57 -0.96 -0.28 -6.95
N PHE A 58 -0.88 0.11 -8.22
CA PHE A 58 -1.83 1.05 -8.84
C PHE A 58 -3.25 0.49 -8.90
N VAL A 59 -3.40 -0.79 -9.27
CA VAL A 59 -4.71 -1.46 -9.24
C VAL A 59 -5.26 -1.50 -7.81
N ASN A 60 -4.43 -1.85 -6.82
CA ASN A 60 -4.84 -1.84 -5.41
C ASN A 60 -5.28 -0.45 -4.96
N GLY A 61 -4.55 0.60 -5.35
CA GLY A 61 -4.94 1.98 -5.12
C GLY A 61 -6.35 2.28 -5.64
N LEU A 62 -6.63 1.96 -6.90
CA LEU A 62 -7.97 2.14 -7.47
C LEU A 62 -9.05 1.29 -6.75
N VAL A 63 -8.73 0.05 -6.37
CA VAL A 63 -9.66 -0.79 -5.60
C VAL A 63 -9.97 -0.17 -4.25
N PHE A 64 -8.96 0.32 -3.52
CA PHE A 64 -9.18 0.99 -2.23
C PHE A 64 -9.92 2.32 -2.38
N SER A 65 -9.73 3.07 -3.48
CA SER A 65 -10.51 4.29 -3.71
C SER A 65 -11.99 4.00 -3.99
N LEU A 66 -12.32 2.87 -4.63
CA LEU A 66 -13.70 2.39 -4.77
C LEU A 66 -14.30 2.01 -3.42
N VAL A 67 -13.53 1.37 -2.53
CA VAL A 67 -13.96 1.10 -1.15
C VAL A 67 -14.27 2.41 -0.42
N TYR A 68 -13.41 3.43 -0.57
CA TYR A 68 -13.65 4.75 0.03
C TYR A 68 -14.91 5.39 -0.54
N ALA A 69 -15.13 5.31 -1.85
CA ALA A 69 -16.34 5.81 -2.48
C ALA A 69 -17.60 5.14 -1.91
N GLY A 70 -17.56 3.82 -1.67
CA GLY A 70 -18.64 3.10 -1.00
C GLY A 70 -18.90 3.59 0.44
N VAL A 71 -17.84 3.88 1.19
CA VAL A 71 -17.97 4.48 2.54
C VAL A 71 -18.54 5.89 2.47
N PHE A 72 -18.10 6.71 1.52
CA PHE A 72 -18.62 8.08 1.33
C PHE A 72 -20.10 8.05 0.95
N GLU A 73 -20.52 7.14 0.08
CA GLU A 73 -21.92 6.93 -0.28
C GLU A 73 -22.75 6.52 0.94
N ALA A 74 -22.30 5.48 1.66
CA ALA A 74 -23.02 4.92 2.80
C ALA A 74 -23.17 5.93 3.96
N THR A 75 -22.25 6.88 4.08
CA THR A 75 -22.26 7.89 5.16
C THR A 75 -22.83 9.24 4.70
N GLY A 76 -23.04 9.45 3.40
CA GLY A 76 -23.39 10.74 2.81
C GLY A 76 -22.32 11.82 3.00
N ARG A 77 -21.08 11.45 3.31
CA ARG A 77 -19.98 12.37 3.66
C ARG A 77 -18.75 12.08 2.84
N ALA A 78 -18.23 13.10 2.15
CA ALA A 78 -16.91 13.08 1.52
C ALA A 78 -16.17 14.38 1.90
N GLY A 79 -14.85 14.30 2.01
CA GLY A 79 -14.00 15.46 2.33
C GLY A 79 -12.59 15.02 2.70
N TRP A 80 -11.64 15.94 2.57
CA TRP A 80 -10.22 15.65 2.79
C TRP A 80 -9.95 15.10 4.20
N LEU A 81 -10.59 15.64 5.24
CA LEU A 81 -10.39 15.19 6.63
C LEU A 81 -10.98 13.79 6.87
N PHE A 82 -12.17 13.52 6.32
CA PHE A 82 -12.77 12.19 6.45
C PHE A 82 -11.94 11.15 5.66
N GLY A 83 -11.48 11.53 4.47
CA GLY A 83 -10.55 10.73 3.68
C GLY A 83 -9.22 10.47 4.39
N ALA A 84 -8.65 11.46 5.08
CA ALA A 84 -7.44 11.29 5.90
C ALA A 84 -7.63 10.24 7.00
N GLY A 85 -8.80 10.26 7.67
CA GLY A 85 -9.17 9.26 8.67
C GLY A 85 -9.28 7.84 8.09
N LEU A 86 -9.93 7.70 6.93
CA LEU A 86 -9.95 6.41 6.21
C LEU A 86 -8.54 6.00 5.77
N GLY A 87 -7.70 6.96 5.39
CA GLY A 87 -6.28 6.80 5.08
C GLY A 87 -5.52 6.15 6.23
N LEU A 88 -5.71 6.65 7.45
CA LEU A 88 -5.10 6.06 8.64
C LEU A 88 -5.55 4.61 8.87
N VAL A 89 -6.86 4.36 8.78
CA VAL A 89 -7.42 3.00 8.93
C VAL A 89 -6.86 2.06 7.86
N HIS A 90 -6.77 2.53 6.62
CA HIS A 90 -6.19 1.80 5.51
C HIS A 90 -4.71 1.49 5.77
N GLY A 91 -3.90 2.46 6.18
CA GLY A 91 -2.49 2.23 6.51
C GLY A 91 -2.28 1.22 7.64
N LEU A 92 -3.12 1.29 8.68
CA LEU A 92 -3.11 0.33 9.80
C LEU A 92 -3.53 -1.08 9.34
N PHE A 93 -4.57 -1.18 8.52
CA PHE A 93 -5.01 -2.45 7.95
C PHE A 93 -3.94 -3.05 7.02
N ALA A 94 -3.35 -2.21 6.16
CA ALA A 94 -2.31 -2.58 5.22
C ALA A 94 -1.08 -3.12 5.93
N GLY A 95 -0.46 -2.32 6.82
CA GLY A 95 0.73 -2.72 7.57
C GLY A 95 0.48 -3.78 8.65
N GLY A 96 -0.75 -3.85 9.15
CA GLY A 96 -1.21 -4.86 10.09
C GLY A 96 -1.62 -6.13 9.36
N VAL A 97 -2.91 -6.42 9.28
CA VAL A 97 -3.42 -7.71 8.82
C VAL A 97 -3.02 -8.05 7.39
N LEU A 98 -3.16 -7.10 6.45
CA LEU A 98 -3.04 -7.39 5.02
C LEU A 98 -1.65 -7.90 4.65
N VAL A 99 -0.61 -7.14 4.96
CA VAL A 99 0.76 -7.51 4.57
C VAL A 99 1.49 -8.35 5.62
N ASN A 100 1.11 -8.31 6.89
CA ASN A 100 1.76 -9.14 7.92
C ASN A 100 1.23 -10.58 7.93
N VAL A 101 -0.05 -10.78 7.56
CA VAL A 101 -0.70 -12.10 7.67
C VAL A 101 -1.06 -12.66 6.30
N LEU A 102 -1.84 -11.92 5.50
CA LEU A 102 -2.38 -12.47 4.25
C LEU A 102 -1.29 -12.57 3.17
N LEU A 103 -0.41 -11.58 3.07
CA LEU A 103 0.65 -11.59 2.07
C LEU A 103 1.63 -12.77 2.24
N PRO A 104 2.23 -13.05 3.42
CA PRO A 104 3.11 -14.22 3.57
C PRO A 104 2.42 -15.55 3.27
N ALA A 105 1.11 -15.66 3.54
CA ALA A 105 0.34 -16.86 3.25
C ALA A 105 0.13 -17.12 1.75
N LEU A 106 0.11 -16.05 0.94
CA LEU A 106 -0.15 -16.13 -0.50
C LEU A 106 1.11 -15.93 -1.36
N HIS A 107 2.20 -15.40 -0.78
CA HIS A 107 3.37 -14.98 -1.53
C HIS A 107 4.40 -16.12 -1.66
N PRO A 108 4.57 -16.74 -2.85
CA PRO A 108 5.35 -17.97 -3.03
C PRO A 108 6.86 -17.82 -2.77
N ARG A 109 7.36 -16.58 -2.70
CA ARG A 109 8.80 -16.28 -2.56
C ARG A 109 9.14 -15.51 -1.29
N MET A 110 8.23 -15.49 -0.32
CA MET A 110 8.43 -14.83 0.97
C MET A 110 8.78 -15.86 2.03
N GLY A 111 9.77 -15.54 2.86
CA GLY A 111 10.10 -16.35 4.02
C GLY A 111 8.97 -16.34 5.04
N THR A 112 8.75 -17.47 5.70
CA THR A 112 7.80 -17.61 6.81
C THR A 112 8.47 -18.38 7.96
N SER A 113 7.78 -18.54 9.09
CA SER A 113 8.24 -19.39 10.20
C SER A 113 8.39 -20.87 9.83
N TRP A 114 7.85 -21.29 8.68
CA TRP A 114 7.86 -22.67 8.20
C TRP A 114 8.90 -22.89 7.09
N THR A 115 9.65 -21.86 6.71
CA THR A 115 10.70 -21.97 5.68
C THR A 115 11.89 -22.75 6.24
N ASP A 116 12.31 -23.80 5.53
CA ASP A 116 13.43 -24.66 5.90
C ASP A 116 14.65 -24.46 4.97
N ALA A 117 15.69 -25.29 5.15
CA ALA A 117 16.94 -25.20 4.40
C ALA A 117 16.81 -25.55 2.90
N SER A 118 15.70 -26.14 2.47
CA SER A 118 15.44 -26.47 1.06
C SER A 118 14.86 -25.28 0.28
N ALA A 119 14.41 -24.23 0.97
CA ALA A 119 13.80 -23.06 0.38
C ALA A 119 14.76 -21.86 0.32
N THR A 120 14.67 -21.07 -0.75
CA THR A 120 15.48 -19.87 -0.99
C THR A 120 14.59 -18.63 -1.14
N PRO A 121 13.94 -18.15 -0.05
CA PRO A 121 13.04 -17.01 -0.13
C PRO A 121 13.77 -15.74 -0.59
N LEU A 122 13.10 -14.94 -1.42
CA LEU A 122 13.63 -13.66 -1.91
C LEU A 122 13.30 -12.49 -0.96
N LEU A 123 12.25 -12.63 -0.15
CA LEU A 123 11.76 -11.57 0.73
C LEU A 123 11.72 -12.03 2.19
N GLU A 124 12.12 -11.14 3.09
CA GLU A 124 11.77 -11.25 4.51
C GLU A 124 10.26 -10.97 4.69
N PRO A 125 9.56 -11.65 5.63
CA PRO A 125 8.18 -11.32 5.95
C PRO A 125 8.11 -9.91 6.55
N PRO A 126 7.05 -9.12 6.30
CA PRO A 126 7.05 -7.70 6.68
C PRO A 126 7.09 -7.43 8.18
N GLY A 127 6.59 -8.37 8.98
CA GLY A 127 6.43 -8.19 10.42
C GLY A 127 5.29 -7.23 10.76
N PHE A 128 4.91 -7.19 12.04
CA PHE A 128 3.80 -6.34 12.48
C PHE A 128 4.09 -4.88 12.14
N LEU A 129 3.16 -4.23 11.44
CA LEU A 129 3.30 -2.86 10.95
C LEU A 129 4.58 -2.61 10.13
N LEU A 130 5.07 -3.61 9.39
CA LEU A 130 6.23 -3.50 8.50
C LEU A 130 7.57 -3.26 9.24
N LEU A 131 7.64 -3.59 10.53
CA LEU A 131 8.81 -3.29 11.37
C LEU A 131 10.08 -4.00 10.91
N ASN A 132 9.99 -5.15 10.22
CA ASN A 132 11.18 -5.85 9.71
C ASN A 132 11.87 -5.04 8.60
N TYR A 133 11.14 -4.21 7.87
CA TYR A 133 11.71 -3.31 6.88
C TYR A 133 12.25 -1.99 7.45
N GLY A 134 12.21 -1.82 8.77
CA GLY A 134 12.76 -0.67 9.50
C GLY A 134 11.71 0.04 10.36
N ARG A 135 12.16 0.62 11.49
CA ARG A 135 11.28 1.26 12.48
C ARG A 135 10.49 2.45 11.92
N HIS A 136 11.06 3.16 10.95
CA HIS A 136 10.41 4.29 10.29
C HIS A 136 9.45 3.87 9.17
N THR A 137 9.48 2.62 8.71
CA THR A 137 8.57 2.12 7.67
C THR A 137 7.11 2.26 8.08
N VAL A 138 6.81 2.05 9.38
CA VAL A 138 5.48 2.29 9.97
C VAL A 138 5.05 3.73 9.68
N LEU A 139 5.90 4.71 10.01
CA LEU A 139 5.57 6.13 9.87
C LEU A 139 5.41 6.52 8.41
N VAL A 140 6.33 6.11 7.54
CA VAL A 140 6.25 6.39 6.09
C VAL A 140 4.96 5.81 5.52
N THR A 141 4.60 4.58 5.91
CA THR A 141 3.39 3.91 5.45
C THR A 141 2.13 4.63 5.93
N LEU A 142 2.04 4.96 7.22
CA LEU A 142 0.86 5.63 7.78
C LEU A 142 0.70 7.04 7.19
N LEU A 143 1.77 7.83 7.10
CA LEU A 143 1.72 9.16 6.51
C LEU A 143 1.37 9.10 5.01
N GLY A 144 1.94 8.15 4.27
CA GLY A 144 1.62 7.93 2.87
C GLY A 144 0.14 7.58 2.65
N HIS A 145 -0.43 6.71 3.50
CA HIS A 145 -1.84 6.34 3.41
C HIS A 145 -2.78 7.46 3.88
N VAL A 146 -2.40 8.25 4.89
CA VAL A 146 -3.15 9.46 5.28
C VAL A 146 -3.17 10.47 4.13
N ALA A 147 -2.04 10.71 3.47
CA ALA A 147 -1.96 11.59 2.31
C ALA A 147 -2.80 11.06 1.14
N TYR A 148 -2.69 9.76 0.83
CA TYR A 148 -3.55 9.06 -0.13
C TYR A 148 -5.03 9.29 0.17
N GLY A 149 -5.46 9.03 1.41
CA GLY A 149 -6.85 9.16 1.81
C GLY A 149 -7.34 10.60 1.77
N THR A 150 -6.49 11.55 2.15
CA THR A 150 -6.76 13.00 2.03
C THR A 150 -7.07 13.38 0.58
N ILE A 151 -6.23 12.92 -0.37
CA ILE A 151 -6.39 13.19 -1.80
C ILE A 151 -7.68 12.57 -2.34
N VAL A 152 -7.94 11.29 -2.03
CA VAL A 152 -9.18 10.60 -2.45
C VAL A 152 -10.41 11.32 -1.91
N GLY A 153 -10.42 11.66 -0.62
CA GLY A 153 -11.53 12.36 0.02
C GLY A 153 -11.74 13.76 -0.51
N ALA A 154 -10.66 14.47 -0.88
CA ALA A 154 -10.73 15.77 -1.52
C ALA A 154 -11.40 15.68 -2.90
N PHE A 155 -10.81 14.90 -3.81
CA PHE A 155 -11.33 14.77 -5.18
C PHE A 155 -12.76 14.24 -5.21
N ALA A 156 -13.11 13.30 -4.34
CA ALA A 156 -14.48 12.77 -4.24
C ALA A 156 -15.50 13.82 -3.76
N ALA A 157 -15.07 14.80 -2.94
CA ALA A 157 -15.91 15.89 -2.46
C ALA A 157 -16.05 17.04 -3.48
N GLY A 158 -15.33 16.99 -4.60
CA GLY A 158 -15.26 18.10 -5.55
C GLY A 158 -14.32 19.23 -5.10
N LEU A 159 -13.41 18.94 -4.16
CA LEU A 159 -12.28 19.79 -3.81
C LEU A 159 -11.22 19.75 -4.90
#